data_AF-A0A944WJ37-F1
#
_entry.id   AF-A0A944WJ37-F1
#
_cell.length_a   1.000
_cell.length_b   1.000
_cell.length_c   1.000
_cell.angle_alpha   90.00
_cell.angle_beta   90.00
_cell.angle_gamma   90.00
#
_symmetry.space_group_name_H-M   'P 1'
#
loop_
_entity.id
_entity.type
_entity.pdbx_description
1 polymer ?
#
loop_
_entity_poly.entity_id
_entity_poly.type
_entity_poly.pdbx_seq_one_letter_code
_entity_poly.pdbx_strand_id
1 'polypeptide(L)'
;DIEDRVKNVLDMVQLGPFGSRRPMQLSGGQQQRVAVARSLVFEPKLVLMDEPLGALDKQLREQMQYEIKHIHENLGVTVVYVTHDQSEALTMSNRIAVFDDGVIQQLAAPDMLYEAPENAFVAQFIGENNTLYGKVIGLDGDICTVEAENGDKLKALGVNIQGVGFDTMISLRPERVEVNPESGQCSSTVTGKVEELIYLGDHIRSRMNVCGHDDFIVKIPNSANHAQLSPGDTVQVGWKAEDARALDVLVS
;
A
#
# COMPACT_ATOMS: atom_id res chain seq x y z
N ASP A 1 -34.97 -25.65 -12.76
CA ASP A 1 -34.05 -24.83 -13.59
C ASP A 1 -33.79 -23.44 -12.98
N ILE A 2 -34.77 -22.51 -12.92
CA ILE A 2 -34.56 -21.20 -12.27
C ILE A 2 -34.37 -21.32 -10.76
N GLU A 3 -35.23 -22.09 -10.07
CA GLU A 3 -35.12 -22.29 -8.62
C GLU A 3 -33.81 -22.96 -8.22
N ASP A 4 -33.35 -23.95 -9.00
CA ASP A 4 -32.09 -24.64 -8.76
C ASP A 4 -30.89 -23.71 -8.93
N ARG A 5 -30.89 -22.86 -9.97
CA ARG A 5 -29.85 -21.83 -10.19
C ARG A 5 -29.82 -20.79 -9.07
N VAL A 6 -30.99 -20.29 -8.67
CA VAL A 6 -31.10 -19.34 -7.55
C VAL A 6 -30.58 -19.98 -6.26
N LYS A 7 -30.95 -21.24 -5.98
CA LYS A 7 -30.47 -21.98 -4.81
C LYS A 7 -28.96 -22.15 -4.83
N ASN A 8 -28.37 -22.59 -5.94
CA ASN A 8 -26.94 -22.78 -6.09
C ASN A 8 -26.16 -21.47 -5.85
N VAL A 9 -26.66 -20.35 -6.39
CA VAL A 9 -26.02 -19.03 -6.22
C VAL A 9 -26.17 -18.53 -4.78
N LEU A 10 -27.33 -18.73 -4.15
CA LEU A 10 -27.52 -18.39 -2.74
C LEU A 10 -26.61 -19.21 -1.82
N ASP A 11 -26.41 -20.50 -2.09
CA ASP A 11 -25.51 -21.35 -1.33
C ASP A 11 -24.05 -20.89 -1.49
N MET A 12 -23.66 -20.48 -2.70
CA MET A 12 -22.33 -19.94 -3.01
C MET A 12 -21.99 -18.66 -2.23
N VAL A 13 -22.96 -17.74 -2.08
CA VAL A 13 -22.80 -16.52 -1.26
C VAL A 13 -23.17 -16.74 0.22
N GLN A 14 -23.31 -18.01 0.65
CA GLN A 14 -23.69 -18.40 2.01
C GLN A 14 -24.99 -17.73 2.51
N LEU A 15 -25.97 -17.55 1.62
CA LEU A 15 -27.31 -17.01 1.90
C LEU A 15 -28.45 -18.03 1.76
N GLY A 16 -28.17 -19.32 1.56
CA GLY A 16 -29.19 -20.38 1.43
C GLY A 16 -30.33 -20.29 2.46
N PRO A 17 -30.05 -20.18 3.78
CA PRO A 17 -31.10 -20.05 4.82
C PRO A 17 -31.91 -18.75 4.78
N PHE A 18 -31.45 -17.74 4.04
CA PHE A 18 -32.01 -16.39 4.02
C PHE A 18 -32.82 -16.09 2.75
N GLY A 19 -32.97 -17.05 1.83
CA GLY A 19 -33.60 -16.84 0.52
C GLY A 19 -35.06 -16.35 0.55
N SER A 20 -35.78 -16.54 1.66
CA SER A 20 -37.16 -16.07 1.84
C SER A 20 -37.28 -14.69 2.50
N ARG A 21 -36.17 -14.10 2.97
CA ARG A 21 -36.18 -12.80 3.65
C ARG A 21 -36.29 -11.65 2.66
N ARG A 22 -37.01 -10.60 3.05
CA ARG A 22 -37.06 -9.33 2.31
C ARG A 22 -35.77 -8.53 2.53
N PRO A 23 -35.35 -7.66 1.58
CA PRO A 23 -34.12 -6.87 1.71
C PRO A 23 -33.99 -6.09 3.03
N MET A 24 -35.09 -5.51 3.53
CA MET A 24 -35.11 -4.77 4.80
C MET A 24 -34.86 -5.64 6.05
N GLN A 25 -34.90 -6.98 5.92
CA GLN A 25 -34.65 -7.94 7.00
C GLN A 25 -33.22 -8.49 6.97
N LEU A 26 -32.38 -7.99 6.06
CA LEU A 26 -30.99 -8.39 5.86
C LEU A 26 -30.06 -7.30 6.40
N SER A 27 -28.92 -7.71 6.98
CA SER A 27 -27.83 -6.78 7.32
C SER A 27 -27.19 -6.20 6.05
N GLY A 28 -26.39 -5.13 6.18
CA GLY A 28 -25.69 -4.53 5.03
C GLY A 28 -24.87 -5.54 4.21
N GLY A 29 -24.11 -6.41 4.88
CA GLY A 29 -23.31 -7.44 4.21
C GLY A 29 -24.17 -8.51 3.55
N GLN A 30 -25.30 -8.87 4.16
CA GLN A 30 -26.26 -9.77 3.53
C GLN A 30 -26.92 -9.15 2.29
N GLN A 31 -27.25 -7.85 2.33
CA GLN A 31 -27.74 -7.13 1.14
C GLN A 31 -26.68 -7.12 0.03
N GLN A 32 -25.41 -6.91 0.39
CA GLN A 32 -24.30 -6.94 -0.57
C GLN A 32 -24.11 -8.33 -1.19
N ARG A 33 -24.19 -9.40 -0.39
CA ARG A 33 -24.18 -10.79 -0.89
C ARG A 33 -25.35 -11.06 -1.85
N VAL A 34 -26.54 -10.51 -1.59
CA VAL A 34 -27.67 -10.59 -2.53
C VAL A 34 -27.34 -9.84 -3.83
N ALA A 35 -26.69 -8.67 -3.78
CA ALA A 35 -26.29 -7.94 -4.97
C ALA A 35 -25.27 -8.72 -5.83
N VAL A 36 -24.26 -9.33 -5.19
CA VAL A 36 -23.29 -10.20 -5.85
C VAL A 36 -23.97 -11.45 -6.42
N ALA A 37 -24.85 -12.11 -5.65
CA ALA A 37 -25.63 -13.25 -6.15
C ALA A 37 -26.46 -12.88 -7.39
N ARG A 38 -27.09 -11.69 -7.38
CA ARG A 38 -27.88 -11.21 -8.52
C ARG A 38 -27.05 -10.96 -9.77
N SER A 39 -25.78 -10.56 -9.66
CA SER A 39 -24.91 -10.43 -10.83
C SER A 39 -24.44 -11.78 -11.35
N LEU A 40 -24.20 -12.75 -10.45
CA LEU A 40 -23.66 -14.07 -10.78
C LEU A 40 -24.68 -15.07 -11.30
N VAL A 41 -25.98 -14.91 -10.98
CA VAL A 41 -27.05 -15.85 -11.41
C VAL A 41 -27.15 -16.00 -12.94
N PHE A 42 -26.64 -15.02 -13.68
CA PHE A 42 -26.61 -15.03 -15.15
C PHE A 42 -25.35 -15.66 -15.75
N GLU A 43 -24.46 -16.22 -14.91
CA GLU A 43 -23.17 -16.80 -15.33
C GLU A 43 -22.38 -15.86 -16.26
N PRO A 44 -22.16 -14.58 -15.86
CA PRO A 44 -21.50 -13.61 -16.72
C PRO A 44 -20.04 -13.99 -16.94
N LYS A 45 -19.49 -13.60 -18.10
CA LYS A 45 -18.04 -13.69 -18.36
C LYS A 45 -17.25 -12.56 -17.67
N LEU A 46 -17.93 -11.45 -17.39
CA LEU A 46 -17.36 -10.23 -16.83
C LEU A 46 -18.30 -9.64 -15.78
N VAL A 47 -17.77 -9.34 -14.60
CA VAL A 47 -18.47 -8.60 -13.55
C VAL A 47 -17.77 -7.26 -13.35
N LEU A 48 -18.53 -6.17 -13.42
CA LEU A 48 -18.06 -4.83 -13.12
C LEU A 48 -18.58 -4.44 -11.73
N MET A 49 -17.70 -4.01 -10.85
CA MET A 49 -18.04 -3.54 -9.51
C MET A 49 -17.52 -2.12 -9.33
N ASP A 50 -18.42 -1.19 -9.06
CA ASP A 50 -18.12 0.23 -8.87
C ASP A 50 -18.36 0.59 -7.40
N GLU A 51 -17.27 0.79 -6.65
CA GLU A 51 -17.21 1.07 -5.21
C GLU A 51 -18.20 0.25 -4.35
N PRO A 52 -18.28 -1.08 -4.53
CA PRO A 52 -19.37 -1.87 -3.96
C PRO A 52 -19.38 -1.90 -2.43
N LEU A 53 -18.25 -1.63 -1.76
CA LEU A 53 -18.10 -1.72 -0.31
C LEU A 53 -18.01 -0.36 0.40
N GLY A 54 -18.08 0.76 -0.33
CA GLY A 54 -17.87 2.10 0.22
C GLY A 54 -18.86 2.50 1.31
N ALA A 55 -20.10 1.99 1.25
CA ALA A 55 -21.16 2.28 2.21
C ALA A 55 -21.16 1.41 3.48
N LEU A 56 -20.26 0.42 3.58
CA LEU A 56 -20.20 -0.51 4.71
C LEU A 56 -19.28 0.02 5.82
N ASP A 57 -19.55 -0.36 7.07
CA ASP A 57 -18.62 -0.12 8.18
C ASP A 57 -17.32 -0.92 8.02
N LYS A 58 -16.26 -0.52 8.73
CA LYS A 58 -14.91 -1.09 8.55
C LYS A 58 -14.86 -2.61 8.75
N GLN A 59 -15.47 -3.13 9.81
CA GLN A 59 -15.38 -4.56 10.14
C GLN A 59 -16.12 -5.39 9.10
N LEU A 60 -17.31 -4.94 8.70
CA LEU A 60 -18.10 -5.61 7.68
C LEU A 60 -17.44 -5.51 6.30
N ARG A 61 -16.82 -4.38 6.00
CA ARG A 61 -16.05 -4.16 4.76
C ARG A 61 -14.90 -5.16 4.66
N GLU A 62 -14.06 -5.27 5.68
CA GLU A 62 -12.95 -6.23 5.73
C GLU A 62 -13.45 -7.66 5.50
N GLN A 63 -14.51 -8.08 6.22
CA GLN A 63 -15.11 -9.40 6.03
C GLN A 63 -15.58 -9.61 4.58
N MET A 64 -16.29 -8.64 4.00
CA MET A 64 -16.82 -8.72 2.65
C MET A 64 -15.73 -8.75 1.58
N GLN A 65 -14.61 -8.06 1.77
CA GLN A 65 -13.45 -8.12 0.86
C GLN A 65 -12.93 -9.56 0.74
N TYR A 66 -12.73 -10.24 1.88
CA TYR A 66 -12.30 -11.64 1.89
C TYR A 66 -13.31 -12.53 1.16
N GLU A 67 -14.60 -12.37 1.44
CA GLU A 67 -15.63 -13.19 0.83
C GLU A 67 -15.69 -13.03 -0.70
N ILE A 68 -15.65 -11.78 -1.20
CA ILE A 68 -15.65 -11.51 -2.64
C ILE A 68 -14.40 -12.11 -3.31
N LYS A 69 -13.24 -12.01 -2.68
CA LYS A 69 -12.01 -12.64 -3.17
C LYS A 69 -12.17 -14.15 -3.33
N HIS A 70 -12.71 -14.84 -2.32
CA HIS A 70 -12.93 -16.29 -2.39
C HIS A 70 -13.99 -16.67 -3.44
N ILE A 71 -15.06 -15.87 -3.57
CA ILE A 71 -16.07 -16.08 -4.61
C ILE A 71 -15.44 -15.96 -6.01
N HIS A 72 -14.62 -14.93 -6.22
CA HIS A 72 -13.90 -14.74 -7.48
C HIS A 72 -12.96 -15.92 -7.79
N GLU A 73 -12.15 -16.35 -6.83
CA GLU A 73 -11.23 -17.49 -6.97
C GLU A 73 -11.96 -18.80 -7.30
N ASN A 74 -13.13 -19.03 -6.68
CA ASN A 74 -13.91 -20.24 -6.92
C ASN A 74 -14.63 -20.25 -8.27
N LEU A 75 -15.04 -19.08 -8.78
CA LEU A 75 -15.83 -18.97 -10.01
C LEU A 75 -14.99 -18.85 -11.28
N GLY A 76 -13.77 -18.31 -11.17
CA GLY A 76 -12.93 -18.04 -12.34
C GLY A 76 -13.51 -16.98 -13.31
N VAL A 77 -14.49 -16.19 -12.85
CA VAL A 77 -15.07 -15.09 -13.63
C VAL A 77 -14.14 -13.88 -13.64
N THR A 78 -14.03 -13.17 -14.77
CA THR A 78 -13.28 -11.91 -14.81
C THR A 78 -14.03 -10.82 -14.04
N VAL A 79 -13.35 -10.18 -13.10
CA VAL A 79 -13.92 -9.07 -12.30
C VAL A 79 -13.09 -7.82 -12.55
N VAL A 80 -13.74 -6.71 -12.83
CA VAL A 80 -13.15 -5.37 -12.78
C VAL A 80 -13.76 -4.64 -11.59
N TYR A 81 -12.90 -4.26 -10.65
CA TYR A 81 -13.26 -3.62 -9.41
C TYR A 81 -12.69 -2.20 -9.39
N VAL A 82 -13.55 -1.21 -9.16
CA VAL A 82 -13.17 0.21 -9.06
C VAL A 82 -13.37 0.65 -7.61
N THR A 83 -12.34 1.29 -7.05
CA THR A 83 -12.34 1.80 -5.67
C THR A 83 -11.36 2.94 -5.50
N HIS A 84 -11.63 3.80 -4.53
CA HIS A 84 -10.70 4.79 -4.02
C HIS A 84 -9.93 4.28 -2.77
N ASP A 85 -10.23 3.10 -2.26
CA ASP A 85 -9.57 2.52 -1.08
C ASP A 85 -8.39 1.62 -1.50
N GLN A 86 -7.19 2.00 -1.04
CA GLN A 86 -5.95 1.29 -1.35
C GLN A 86 -5.92 -0.12 -0.76
N SER A 87 -6.48 -0.32 0.43
CA SER A 87 -6.48 -1.61 1.12
C SER A 87 -7.37 -2.61 0.39
N GLU A 88 -8.50 -2.14 -0.15
CA GLU A 88 -9.35 -2.93 -1.05
C GLU A 88 -8.58 -3.36 -2.30
N ALA A 89 -7.94 -2.40 -2.98
CA ALA A 89 -7.19 -2.67 -4.19
C ALA A 89 -6.09 -3.71 -3.96
N LEU A 90 -5.28 -3.53 -2.90
CA LEU A 90 -4.17 -4.42 -2.55
C LEU A 90 -4.62 -5.82 -2.13
N THR A 91 -5.76 -5.94 -1.45
CA THR A 91 -6.22 -7.23 -0.88
C THR A 91 -6.98 -8.08 -1.90
N MET A 92 -7.79 -7.44 -2.75
CA MET A 92 -8.77 -8.12 -3.60
C MET A 92 -8.27 -8.38 -5.02
N SER A 93 -7.25 -7.66 -5.49
CA SER A 93 -6.89 -7.64 -6.92
C SER A 93 -5.68 -8.52 -7.23
N ASN A 94 -5.69 -9.17 -8.39
CA ASN A 94 -4.47 -9.80 -8.93
C ASN A 94 -3.55 -8.76 -9.58
N ARG A 95 -4.13 -7.71 -10.16
CA ARG A 95 -3.45 -6.58 -10.78
C ARG A 95 -4.26 -5.32 -10.53
N ILE A 96 -3.59 -4.20 -10.35
CA ILE A 96 -4.20 -2.91 -10.06
C ILE A 96 -3.68 -1.91 -11.07
N ALA A 97 -4.59 -1.13 -11.65
CA ALA A 97 -4.27 0.05 -12.44
C ALA A 97 -4.44 1.28 -11.54
N VAL A 98 -3.35 1.99 -11.25
CA VAL A 98 -3.40 3.28 -10.54
C VAL A 98 -3.62 4.37 -11.59
N PHE A 99 -4.65 5.18 -11.39
CA PHE A 99 -5.00 6.29 -12.27
C PHE A 99 -4.72 7.63 -11.60
N ASP A 100 -4.28 8.59 -12.39
CA ASP A 100 -4.22 10.00 -12.04
C ASP A 100 -4.68 10.82 -13.24
N ASP A 101 -5.67 11.70 -13.04
CA ASP A 101 -6.32 12.50 -14.08
C ASP A 101 -6.66 11.74 -15.38
N GLY A 102 -7.13 10.50 -15.24
CA GLY A 102 -7.53 9.64 -16.36
C GLY A 102 -6.38 8.95 -17.09
N VAL A 103 -5.14 9.13 -16.64
CA VAL A 103 -3.95 8.45 -17.15
C VAL A 103 -3.55 7.33 -16.20
N ILE A 104 -3.23 6.15 -16.75
CA ILE A 104 -2.67 5.04 -15.96
C ILE A 104 -1.23 5.40 -15.61
N GLN A 105 -0.98 5.60 -14.31
CA GLN A 105 0.35 5.88 -13.78
C GLN A 105 1.18 4.60 -13.64
N GLN A 106 0.54 3.49 -13.23
CA GLN A 106 1.18 2.17 -13.17
C GLN A 106 0.12 1.06 -13.19
N LEU A 107 0.43 -0.06 -13.85
CA LEU A 107 -0.39 -1.26 -13.89
C LEU A 107 0.45 -2.48 -13.54
N ALA A 108 0.37 -2.92 -12.28
CA ALA A 108 1.17 -4.03 -11.79
C ALA A 108 0.40 -4.86 -10.74
N ALA A 109 1.02 -5.95 -10.28
CA ALA A 109 0.52 -6.72 -9.15
C ALA A 109 0.62 -5.90 -7.84
N PRO A 110 -0.18 -6.21 -6.80
CA PRO A 110 -0.20 -5.45 -5.55
C PRO A 110 1.17 -5.28 -4.88
N ASP A 111 1.95 -6.35 -4.84
CA ASP A 111 3.31 -6.38 -4.30
C ASP A 111 4.24 -5.45 -5.08
N MET A 112 4.19 -5.49 -6.41
CA MET A 112 4.98 -4.62 -7.26
C MET A 112 4.59 -3.14 -7.14
N LEU A 113 3.31 -2.81 -6.97
CA LEU A 113 2.91 -1.41 -6.73
C LEU A 113 3.42 -0.89 -5.39
N TYR A 114 3.44 -1.74 -4.37
CA TYR A 114 3.89 -1.36 -3.04
C TYR A 114 5.41 -1.26 -2.95
N GLU A 115 6.12 -2.30 -3.39
CA GLU A 115 7.57 -2.45 -3.27
C GLU A 115 8.34 -1.80 -4.44
N ALA A 116 7.68 -1.63 -5.58
CA ALA A 116 8.27 -1.15 -6.82
C ALA A 116 7.46 -0.08 -7.56
N PRO A 117 7.16 1.06 -6.91
CA PRO A 117 6.55 2.20 -7.59
C PRO A 117 7.46 2.71 -8.71
N GLU A 118 6.85 3.03 -9.85
CA GLU A 118 7.54 3.51 -11.07
C GLU A 118 7.69 5.03 -11.11
N ASN A 119 6.90 5.76 -10.33
CA ASN A 119 6.95 7.22 -10.23
C ASN A 119 6.57 7.69 -8.83
N ALA A 120 6.86 8.97 -8.55
CA ALA A 120 6.60 9.56 -7.25
C ALA A 120 5.11 9.56 -6.85
N PHE A 121 4.20 9.72 -7.81
CA PHE A 121 2.76 9.69 -7.53
C PHE A 121 2.35 8.34 -6.96
N VAL A 122 2.73 7.23 -7.61
CA VAL A 122 2.37 5.88 -7.13
C VAL A 122 3.03 5.59 -5.79
N ALA A 123 4.28 6.00 -5.59
CA ALA A 123 4.99 5.84 -4.32
C ALA A 123 4.28 6.52 -3.14
N GLN A 124 3.73 7.72 -3.36
CA GLN A 124 2.97 8.47 -2.35
C GLN A 124 1.51 8.03 -2.23
N PHE A 125 0.94 7.52 -3.32
CA PHE A 125 -0.45 7.11 -3.38
C PHE A 125 -0.69 5.74 -2.74
N ILE A 126 0.24 4.79 -2.86
CA ILE A 126 0.07 3.43 -2.32
C ILE A 126 0.85 3.28 -1.03
N GLY A 127 0.14 3.09 0.09
CA GLY A 127 0.73 2.84 1.41
C GLY A 127 1.39 4.05 2.04
N GLU A 128 1.99 3.85 3.22
CA GLU A 128 2.79 4.91 3.85
C GLU A 128 4.18 4.97 3.22
N ASN A 129 4.72 6.18 3.06
CA ASN A 129 6.00 6.41 2.40
C ASN A 129 6.71 7.62 3.03
N ASN A 130 8.01 7.49 3.28
CA ASN A 130 8.88 8.63 3.56
C ASN A 130 9.37 9.24 2.26
N THR A 131 9.46 10.56 2.26
CA THR A 131 9.94 11.33 1.12
C THR A 131 11.14 12.15 1.54
N LEU A 132 12.28 11.97 0.86
CA LEU A 132 13.46 12.81 1.02
C LEU A 132 13.82 13.44 -0.32
N TYR A 133 14.15 14.72 -0.34
CA TYR A 133 14.56 15.42 -1.55
C TYR A 133 16.06 15.60 -1.62
N GLY A 134 16.60 15.61 -2.83
CA GLY A 134 18.00 15.90 -3.05
C GLY A 134 18.38 15.95 -4.52
N LYS A 135 19.68 16.13 -4.77
CA LYS A 135 20.24 16.16 -6.12
C LYS A 135 21.03 14.90 -6.40
N VAL A 136 20.84 14.29 -7.56
CA VAL A 136 21.64 13.14 -7.98
C VAL A 136 23.07 13.62 -8.27
N ILE A 137 24.05 13.15 -7.50
CA ILE A 137 25.47 13.52 -7.65
C ILE A 137 26.32 12.41 -8.28
N GLY A 138 25.78 11.19 -8.40
CA GLY A 138 26.49 10.08 -9.00
C GLY A 138 25.56 8.92 -9.35
N LEU A 139 26.01 8.09 -10.28
CA LEU A 139 25.35 6.87 -10.74
C LEU A 139 26.39 5.75 -10.88
N ASP A 140 26.11 4.60 -10.28
CA ASP A 140 26.90 3.38 -10.37
C ASP A 140 25.97 2.19 -10.65
N GLY A 141 25.92 1.78 -11.92
CA GLY A 141 24.88 0.87 -12.41
C GLY A 141 23.48 1.46 -12.19
N ASP A 142 22.62 0.69 -11.52
CA ASP A 142 21.24 1.10 -11.20
C ASP A 142 21.15 1.88 -9.88
N ILE A 143 22.24 2.03 -9.13
CA ILE A 143 22.24 2.75 -7.85
C ILE A 143 22.70 4.18 -8.09
N CYS A 144 21.88 5.13 -7.66
CA CYS A 144 22.24 6.55 -7.63
C CYS A 144 22.71 6.97 -6.23
N THR A 145 23.58 7.98 -6.20
CA THR A 145 23.91 8.72 -4.99
C THR A 145 23.24 10.07 -5.05
N VAL A 146 22.42 10.36 -4.05
CA VAL A 146 21.65 11.59 -3.91
C VAL A 146 22.22 12.39 -2.74
N GLU A 147 22.54 13.65 -2.97
CA GLU A 147 22.92 14.59 -1.93
C GLU A 147 21.67 15.33 -1.43
N ALA A 148 21.31 15.11 -0.18
CA ALA A 148 20.23 15.82 0.50
C ALA A 148 20.64 17.27 0.82
N GLU A 149 19.68 18.13 1.15
CA GLU A 149 19.94 19.56 1.41
C GLU A 149 20.93 19.80 2.56
N ASN A 150 20.98 18.89 3.54
CA ASN A 150 21.89 18.95 4.67
C ASN A 150 23.30 18.41 4.36
N GLY A 151 23.55 17.94 3.13
CA GLY A 151 24.82 17.36 2.68
C GLY A 151 24.97 15.85 2.90
N ASP A 152 23.96 15.17 3.46
CA ASP A 152 23.98 13.71 3.59
C ASP A 152 23.93 13.05 2.21
N LYS A 153 24.69 11.97 2.07
CA LYS A 153 24.74 11.17 0.83
C LYS A 153 23.92 9.91 1.00
N LEU A 154 22.84 9.84 0.26
CA LEU A 154 21.86 8.77 0.29
C LEU A 154 22.01 7.90 -0.96
N LYS A 155 22.02 6.59 -0.78
CA LYS A 155 21.97 5.62 -1.88
C LYS A 155 20.55 5.12 -2.07
N ALA A 156 20.12 5.09 -3.33
CA ALA A 156 18.82 4.60 -3.76
C ALA A 156 18.91 4.01 -5.16
N LEU A 157 18.01 3.08 -5.49
CA LEU A 157 17.84 2.59 -6.84
C LEU A 157 17.28 3.71 -7.74
N GLY A 158 17.97 4.04 -8.82
CA GLY A 158 17.51 5.01 -9.82
C GLY A 158 16.42 4.40 -10.69
N VAL A 159 15.17 4.84 -10.51
CA VAL A 159 14.01 4.28 -11.22
C VAL A 159 13.46 5.26 -12.25
N ASN A 160 13.15 6.48 -11.84
CA ASN A 160 12.59 7.51 -12.71
C ASN A 160 13.31 8.84 -12.53
N ILE A 161 14.62 8.84 -12.78
CA ILE A 161 15.48 10.01 -12.61
C ILE A 161 15.86 10.62 -13.95
N GLN A 162 16.08 11.94 -13.97
CA GLN A 162 16.61 12.64 -15.16
C GLN A 162 18.13 12.44 -15.33
N GLY A 163 18.82 11.96 -14.29
CA GLY A 163 20.27 11.69 -14.27
C GLY A 163 21.04 12.61 -13.34
N VAL A 164 22.38 12.53 -13.40
CA VAL A 164 23.28 13.32 -12.53
C VAL A 164 23.09 14.83 -12.77
N GLY A 165 23.02 15.59 -11.68
CA GLY A 165 22.86 17.05 -11.66
C GLY A 165 21.42 17.52 -11.46
N PHE A 166 20.44 16.63 -11.67
CA PHE A 166 19.02 16.91 -11.52
C PHE A 166 18.50 16.56 -10.14
N ASP A 167 17.42 17.21 -9.76
CA ASP A 167 16.73 16.97 -8.49
C ASP A 167 15.89 15.70 -8.60
N THR A 168 15.76 14.99 -7.49
CA THR A 168 15.04 13.73 -7.38
C THR A 168 14.35 13.62 -6.03
N MET A 169 13.32 12.78 -5.98
CA MET A 169 12.67 12.36 -4.76
C MET A 169 13.11 10.94 -4.41
N ILE A 170 13.54 10.70 -3.18
CA ILE A 170 13.71 9.35 -2.63
C ILE A 170 12.41 8.94 -1.92
N SER A 171 11.82 7.85 -2.39
CA SER A 171 10.78 7.10 -1.70
C SER A 171 11.41 5.98 -0.87
N LEU A 172 10.99 5.88 0.39
CA LEU A 172 11.43 4.84 1.31
C LEU A 172 10.29 4.44 2.25
N ARG A 173 9.97 3.15 2.28
CA ARG A 173 8.91 2.63 3.15
C ARG A 173 9.32 2.70 4.62
N PRO A 174 8.44 3.17 5.54
CA PRO A 174 8.77 3.29 6.97
C PRO A 174 9.27 2.00 7.64
N GLU A 175 8.77 0.85 7.21
CA GLU A 175 9.17 -0.47 7.72
C GLU A 175 10.49 -1.00 7.16
N ARG A 176 11.08 -0.31 6.16
CA ARG A 176 12.42 -0.62 5.61
C ARG A 176 13.54 0.17 6.28
N VAL A 177 13.20 0.99 7.26
CA VAL A 177 14.17 1.78 8.03
C VAL A 177 14.56 1.02 9.29
N GLU A 178 15.85 0.75 9.43
CA GLU A 178 16.43 0.15 10.61
C GLU A 178 16.91 1.24 11.59
N VAL A 179 16.67 1.03 12.89
CA VAL A 179 17.15 1.92 13.96
C VAL A 179 18.38 1.31 14.62
N ASN A 180 19.44 2.12 14.72
CA ASN A 180 20.77 1.74 15.17
C ASN A 180 21.30 0.49 14.46
N PRO A 181 21.37 0.48 13.11
CA PRO A 181 21.89 -0.65 12.36
C PRO A 181 23.37 -0.89 12.68
N GLU A 182 23.82 -2.14 12.54
CA GLU A 182 25.24 -2.45 12.68
C GLU A 182 26.06 -1.81 11.54
N SER A 183 27.33 -1.51 11.80
CA SER A 183 28.20 -0.90 10.80
C SER A 183 28.34 -1.78 9.56
N GLY A 184 27.99 -1.24 8.40
CA GLY A 184 28.06 -1.95 7.11
C GLY A 184 26.80 -2.74 6.74
N GLN A 185 25.77 -2.75 7.58
CA GLN A 185 24.49 -3.41 7.28
C GLN A 185 23.63 -2.61 6.29
N CYS A 186 23.70 -1.29 6.36
CA CYS A 186 22.94 -0.37 5.52
C CYS A 186 23.83 0.31 4.46
N SER A 187 23.22 0.66 3.32
CA SER A 187 23.89 1.42 2.26
C SER A 187 23.92 2.92 2.56
N SER A 188 22.91 3.39 3.29
CA SER A 188 22.77 4.76 3.78
C SER A 188 22.56 4.70 5.28
N THR A 189 23.26 5.54 6.02
CA THR A 189 23.06 5.71 7.46
C THR A 189 23.16 7.18 7.77
N VAL A 190 22.12 7.72 8.40
CA VAL A 190 22.01 9.13 8.75
C VAL A 190 21.57 9.28 10.19
N THR A 191 21.81 10.46 10.75
CA THR A 191 21.38 10.76 12.11
C THR A 191 19.92 11.19 12.10
N GLY A 192 19.11 10.56 12.96
CA GLY A 192 17.71 10.89 13.18
C GLY A 192 17.46 11.30 14.62
N LYS A 193 16.66 12.36 14.82
CA LYS A 193 16.20 12.77 16.15
C LYS A 193 14.75 12.31 16.36
N VAL A 194 14.49 11.55 17.42
CA VAL A 194 13.13 11.09 17.75
C VAL A 194 12.32 12.29 18.24
N GLU A 195 11.25 12.62 17.53
CA GLU A 195 10.32 13.69 17.94
C GLU A 195 9.11 13.10 18.66
N GLU A 196 8.64 11.93 18.23
CA GLU A 196 7.43 11.30 18.77
C GLU A 196 7.47 9.78 18.65
N LEU A 197 6.79 9.11 19.59
CA LEU A 197 6.58 7.66 19.59
C LEU A 197 5.11 7.36 19.85
N ILE A 198 4.48 6.64 18.93
CA ILE A 198 3.08 6.26 19.00
C ILE A 198 3.01 4.73 18.99
N TYR A 199 2.44 4.16 20.06
CA TYR A 199 2.26 2.72 20.17
C TYR A 199 1.00 2.27 19.41
N LEU A 200 1.17 1.38 18.43
CA LEU A 200 0.09 0.87 17.57
C LEU A 200 -0.15 -0.64 17.72
N GLY A 201 0.18 -1.21 18.88
CA GLY A 201 -0.19 -2.59 19.23
C GLY A 201 0.80 -3.64 18.73
N ASP A 202 1.03 -3.75 17.43
CA ASP A 202 2.00 -4.67 16.81
C ASP A 202 3.34 -4.01 16.46
N HIS A 203 3.34 -2.69 16.32
CA HIS A 203 4.54 -1.87 16.10
C HIS A 203 4.47 -0.53 16.85
N ILE A 204 5.63 0.10 16.97
CA ILE A 204 5.77 1.50 17.37
C ILE A 204 6.01 2.32 16.12
N ARG A 205 5.20 3.36 15.92
CA ARG A 205 5.41 4.38 14.91
C ARG A 205 6.22 5.51 15.52
N SER A 206 7.44 5.70 15.05
CA SER A 206 8.29 6.81 15.47
C SER A 206 8.30 7.89 14.40
N ARG A 207 8.00 9.13 14.79
CA ARG A 207 8.26 10.31 13.95
C ARG A 207 9.62 10.87 14.33
N MET A 208 10.47 11.07 13.35
CA MET A 208 11.84 11.50 13.52
C MET A 208 12.15 12.69 12.63
N ASN A 209 13.06 13.56 13.07
CA ASN A 209 13.73 14.51 12.20
C ASN A 209 14.90 13.81 11.51
N VAL A 210 14.84 13.62 10.19
CA VAL A 210 15.86 12.94 9.38
C VAL A 210 16.15 13.79 8.15
N CYS A 211 17.43 14.08 7.90
CA CYS A 211 17.88 14.92 6.79
C CYS A 211 17.18 16.29 6.70
N GLY A 212 16.74 16.86 7.84
CA GLY A 212 16.02 18.13 7.90
C GLY A 212 14.50 18.03 7.77
N HIS A 213 13.94 16.84 7.52
CA HIS A 213 12.50 16.58 7.44
C HIS A 213 11.97 16.08 8.79
N ASP A 214 10.99 16.75 9.38
CA ASP A 214 10.44 16.48 10.72
C ASP A 214 9.23 15.52 10.74
N ASP A 215 8.84 15.00 9.59
CA ASP A 215 7.73 14.09 9.36
C ASP A 215 8.16 12.68 8.95
N PHE A 216 9.46 12.38 9.00
CA PHE A 216 9.99 11.07 8.64
C PHE A 216 9.52 9.99 9.63
N ILE A 217 8.86 8.95 9.13
CA ILE A 217 8.25 7.88 9.92
C ILE A 217 9.08 6.61 9.87
N VAL A 218 9.30 5.99 11.02
CA VAL A 218 9.91 4.66 11.15
C VAL A 218 8.92 3.72 11.84
N LYS A 219 8.70 2.54 11.27
CA LYS A 219 7.88 1.49 11.87
C LYS A 219 8.76 0.44 12.52
N ILE A 220 8.70 0.36 13.84
CA ILE A 220 9.56 -0.52 14.64
C ILE A 220 8.69 -1.67 15.17
N PRO A 221 8.93 -2.93 14.73
CA PRO A 221 8.19 -4.08 15.25
C PRO A 221 8.37 -4.24 16.76
N ASN A 222 7.30 -4.60 17.48
CA ASN A 222 7.38 -4.81 18.93
C ASN A 222 8.27 -5.97 19.36
N SER A 223 8.57 -6.91 18.44
CA SER A 223 9.50 -8.02 18.68
C SER A 223 10.97 -7.59 18.68
N ALA A 224 11.27 -6.42 18.13
CA ALA A 224 12.64 -5.94 18.09
C ALA A 224 13.04 -5.51 19.50
N ASN A 225 14.06 -6.16 20.07
CA ASN A 225 14.70 -5.86 21.36
C ASN A 225 15.40 -4.47 21.36
N HIS A 226 14.86 -3.50 20.64
CA HIS A 226 15.43 -2.17 20.54
C HIS A 226 15.23 -1.43 21.87
N ALA A 227 16.36 -0.89 22.33
CA ALA A 227 16.45 -0.05 23.52
C ALA A 227 15.30 0.97 23.55
N GLN A 228 14.75 1.22 24.75
CA GLN A 228 13.72 2.22 25.01
C GLN A 228 14.05 3.55 24.31
N LEU A 229 13.56 3.71 23.08
CA LEU A 229 13.60 5.01 22.42
C LEU A 229 12.72 5.95 23.24
N SER A 230 13.23 7.14 23.47
CA SER A 230 12.52 8.23 24.12
C SER A 230 12.46 9.44 23.19
N PRO A 231 11.38 10.22 23.20
CA PRO A 231 11.35 11.50 22.51
C PRO A 231 12.54 12.37 22.94
N GLY A 232 13.25 12.94 21.97
CA GLY A 232 14.49 13.69 22.16
C GLY A 232 15.77 12.91 21.89
N ASP A 233 15.71 11.57 21.84
CA ASP A 233 16.88 10.75 21.56
C ASP A 233 17.41 11.01 20.14
N THR A 234 18.73 10.94 20.01
CA THR A 234 19.40 10.97 18.72
C THR A 234 19.95 9.59 18.42
N VAL A 235 19.51 9.01 17.31
CA VAL A 235 19.83 7.64 16.90
C VAL A 235 20.34 7.61 15.46
N GLN A 236 21.00 6.52 15.09
CA GLN A 236 21.28 6.27 13.68
C GLN A 236 20.08 5.59 13.05
N VAL A 237 19.68 6.04 11.87
CA VAL A 237 18.70 5.35 11.03
C VAL A 237 19.37 4.97 9.73
N GLY A 238 19.05 3.79 9.21
CA GLY A 238 19.65 3.31 7.98
C GLY A 238 18.73 2.41 7.19
N TRP A 239 19.07 2.26 5.91
CA TRP A 239 18.36 1.42 4.97
C TRP A 239 19.31 0.93 3.87
N LYS A 240 18.89 -0.10 3.14
CA LYS A 240 19.63 -0.58 1.98
C LYS A 240 19.24 0.22 0.74
N ALA A 241 20.16 0.32 -0.22
CA ALA A 241 19.91 1.05 -1.46
C ALA A 241 18.76 0.43 -2.28
N GLU A 242 18.54 -0.88 -2.16
CA GLU A 242 17.46 -1.61 -2.85
C GLU A 242 16.06 -1.31 -2.29
N ASP A 243 15.96 -0.88 -1.03
CA ASP A 243 14.70 -0.52 -0.37
C ASP A 243 14.31 0.96 -0.62
N ALA A 244 15.24 1.77 -1.14
CA ALA A 244 15.03 3.17 -1.45
C ALA A 244 14.96 3.38 -2.96
N ARG A 245 14.00 4.16 -3.43
CA ARG A 245 13.80 4.44 -4.87
C ARG A 245 13.92 5.92 -5.15
N ALA A 246 14.83 6.28 -6.06
CA ALA A 246 14.93 7.62 -6.60
C ALA A 246 13.98 7.76 -7.80
N LEU A 247 13.07 8.71 -7.69
CA LEU A 247 11.94 8.96 -8.58
C LEU A 247 11.94 10.42 -9.02
N ASP A 248 11.03 10.72 -9.93
CA ASP A 248 10.76 12.06 -10.42
C ASP A 248 10.25 12.95 -9.29
N VAL A 249 10.48 14.26 -9.42
CA VAL A 249 9.94 15.22 -8.45
C VAL A 249 8.50 15.54 -8.87
N LEU A 250 7.54 15.45 -7.94
CA LEU A 250 6.16 15.84 -8.22
C LEU A 250 6.12 17.31 -8.63
N VAL A 251 5.62 17.55 -9.84
CA VAL A 251 5.38 18.91 -10.34
C VAL A 251 4.04 19.35 -9.75
N SER A 252 4.08 20.35 -8.87
CA SER A 252 2.90 21.01 -8.31
C SER A 252 2.11 21.78 -9.36
#